data_AF-H5WK79-F1
#
_entry.id   AF-H5WK79-F1
#
_cell.length_a   1.000
_cell.length_b   1.000
_cell.length_c   1.000
_cell.angle_alpha   90.00
_cell.angle_beta   90.00
_cell.angle_gamma   90.00
#
_symmetry.space_group_name_H-M   'P 1'
#
loop_
_entity.id
_entity.type
_entity.pdbx_description
1 polymer ?
#
loop_
_entity_poly.entity_id
_entity_poly.type
_entity_poly.pdbx_seq_one_letter_code
_entity_poly.pdbx_strand_id
1 'polypeptide(L)' 'MAKPAPRKEQEPRSKGRPRLQEGEETIPVTIRMTRPQRDKLARLGGPPWVRSKIDKAKDPAE' A
#
# COMPACT_ATOMS: atom_id res chain seq x y z
N MET A 1 42.14 9.11 30.69
CA MET A 1 40.70 8.78 30.75
C MET A 1 40.02 9.38 29.53
N ALA A 2 39.72 8.58 28.50
CA ALA A 2 39.03 9.07 27.30
C ALA A 2 37.51 9.01 27.51
N LYS A 3 36.80 10.10 27.21
CA LYS A 3 35.33 10.20 27.30
C LYS A 3 34.68 9.38 26.17
N PRO A 4 33.57 8.66 26.42
CA PRO A 4 32.90 7.89 25.36
C PRO A 4 32.18 8.84 24.39
N ALA A 5 32.19 8.48 23.10
CA ALA A 5 31.55 9.23 22.03
C ALA A 5 30.02 9.27 22.18
N PRO A 6 29.34 10.34 21.70
CA PRO A 6 27.88 10.43 21.78
C PRO A 6 27.23 9.37 20.89
N ARG A 7 26.22 8.69 21.45
CA ARG A 7 25.41 7.67 20.76
C ARG A 7 24.59 8.39 19.69
N LYS A 8 24.82 8.07 18.40
CA LYS A 8 23.98 8.56 17.29
C LYS A 8 22.52 8.22 17.59
N GLU A 9 21.70 9.25 17.75
CA GLU A 9 20.24 9.15 17.78
C GLU A 9 19.77 8.35 16.58
N GLN A 10 19.05 7.26 16.84
CA GLN A 10 18.46 6.45 15.80
C GLN A 10 17.24 7.20 15.27
N GLU A 11 17.29 7.55 13.99
CA GLU A 11 16.19 8.18 13.26
C GLU A 11 14.89 7.36 13.45
N PRO A 12 13.74 8.01 13.74
CA PRO A 12 12.49 7.29 13.92
C PRO A 12 12.16 6.51 12.66
N ARG A 13 12.10 5.17 12.78
CA ARG A 13 11.70 4.26 11.70
C ARG A 13 10.49 4.85 10.98
N SER A 14 10.62 5.06 9.68
CA SER A 14 9.55 5.55 8.82
C SER A 14 8.29 4.75 9.12
N LYS A 15 7.28 5.47 9.65
CA LYS A 15 5.93 4.95 9.85
C LYS A 15 5.52 4.26 8.54
N GLY A 16 4.96 3.06 8.63
CA GLY A 16 4.66 2.21 7.48
C GLY A 16 3.85 2.90 6.37
N ARG A 17 3.56 2.17 5.29
CA ARG A 17 2.90 2.72 4.10
C ARG A 17 1.67 3.56 4.51
N PRO A 18 1.58 4.84 4.08
CA PRO A 18 0.50 5.72 4.51
C PRO A 18 -0.86 5.11 4.18
N ARG A 19 -1.84 5.33 5.07
CA ARG A 19 -3.22 4.87 4.91
C ARG A 19 -3.82 5.47 3.63
N LEU A 20 -4.70 4.71 2.98
CA LEU A 20 -5.34 5.18 1.74
C LEU A 20 -6.38 6.27 1.99
N GLN A 21 -7.05 6.24 3.15
CA GLN A 21 -7.97 7.27 3.63
C GLN A 21 -7.78 7.45 5.15
N GLU A 22 -7.95 8.68 5.64
CA GLU A 22 -7.94 8.96 7.07
C GLU A 22 -9.20 8.37 7.71
N GLY A 23 -9.03 7.58 8.77
CA GLY A 23 -10.14 6.94 9.50
C GLY A 23 -10.56 5.57 8.97
N GLU A 24 -10.12 5.16 7.77
CA GLU A 24 -10.45 3.84 7.23
C GLU A 24 -9.29 2.84 7.42
N GLU A 25 -9.63 1.60 7.76
CA GLU A 25 -8.65 0.52 7.81
C GLU A 25 -8.27 0.10 6.39
N THR A 26 -7.00 0.24 6.04
CA THR A 26 -6.49 -0.26 4.75
C THR A 26 -6.06 -1.71 4.90
N ILE A 27 -6.84 -2.64 4.35
CA ILE A 27 -6.49 -4.06 4.33
C ILE A 27 -5.68 -4.36 3.05
N PRO A 28 -4.42 -4.83 3.17
CA PRO A 28 -3.64 -5.26 2.01
C PRO A 28 -4.19 -6.57 1.46
N VAL A 29 -4.44 -6.61 0.15
CA VAL A 29 -4.84 -7.83 -0.57
C VAL A 29 -3.75 -8.26 -1.54
N THR A 30 -3.42 -9.56 -1.53
CA THR A 30 -2.47 -10.15 -2.49
C THR A 30 -3.25 -10.78 -3.63
N ILE A 31 -3.11 -10.23 -4.84
CA ILE A 31 -3.76 -10.73 -6.05
C ILE A 31 -2.74 -11.47 -6.90
N ARG A 32 -2.96 -12.77 -7.14
CA ARG A 32 -2.17 -13.55 -8.10
C ARG A 32 -2.61 -13.21 -9.52
N MET A 33 -1.64 -12.90 -10.38
CA MET A 33 -1.89 -12.46 -11.75
C MET A 33 -0.77 -12.93 -12.67
N THR A 34 -1.10 -13.13 -13.94
CA THR A 34 -0.09 -13.40 -14.98
C THR A 34 0.71 -12.13 -15.27
N ARG A 35 1.91 -12.28 -15.88
CA ARG A 35 2.72 -11.12 -16.30
C ARG A 35 1.93 -10.13 -17.19
N PRO A 36 1.23 -10.57 -18.25
CA PRO A 36 0.45 -9.67 -19.09
C PRO A 36 -0.65 -8.94 -18.32
N GLN A 37 -1.30 -9.59 -17.36
CA GLN A 37 -2.32 -8.97 -16.51
C GLN A 37 -1.71 -7.89 -15.60
N ARG A 38 -0.56 -8.18 -15.00
CA ARG A 38 0.18 -7.20 -14.17
C ARG A 38 0.59 -5.97 -14.98
N ASP A 39 1.12 -6.19 -16.18
CA ASP A 39 1.57 -5.09 -17.04
C ASP A 39 0.38 -4.26 -17.54
N LYS A 40 -0.75 -4.91 -17.84
CA LYS A 40 -2.00 -4.21 -18.13
C LYS A 40 -2.48 -3.41 -16.92
N LEU A 41 -2.44 -3.97 -15.72
CA LEU A 41 -2.82 -3.25 -14.49
C LEU A 41 -1.94 -2.01 -14.27
N ALA A 42 -0.63 -2.12 -14.50
CA ALA A 42 0.28 -0.97 -14.42
C ALA A 42 -0.11 0.14 -15.41
N ARG A 43 -0.39 -0.22 -16.67
CA ARG A 43 -0.86 0.73 -17.70
C ARG A 43 -2.21 1.38 -17.37
N LEU A 44 -3.08 0.68 -16.65
CA LEU A 44 -4.38 1.18 -16.22
C LEU A 44 -4.31 2.08 -14.97
N GLY A 45 -3.12 2.28 -14.38
CA GLY A 45 -2.92 3.13 -13.21
C GLY A 45 -2.82 2.37 -11.88
N GLY A 46 -2.74 1.04 -11.92
CA GLY A 46 -2.45 0.22 -10.74
C GLY A 46 -3.61 0.08 -9.74
N PRO A 47 -3.33 0.00 -8.42
CA PRO A 47 -4.35 -0.23 -7.40
C PRO A 47 -5.53 0.77 -7.36
N PRO A 48 -5.37 2.07 -7.66
CA PRO A 48 -6.50 3.01 -7.79
C PRO A 48 -7.53 2.57 -8.85
N TRP A 49 -7.08 1.99 -9.96
CA TRP A 49 -7.98 1.51 -11.00
C TRP A 49 -8.84 0.34 -10.52
N VAL A 50 -8.23 -0.59 -9.75
CA VAL A 50 -8.96 -1.72 -9.14
C VAL A 50 -10.03 -1.21 -8.19
N ARG A 51 -9.69 -0.25 -7.32
CA ARG A 51 -10.64 0.36 -6.39
C ARG A 51 -11.82 1.02 -7.11
N SER A 52 -11.56 1.82 -8.15
CA SER A 52 -12.65 2.41 -8.95
C SER A 52 -13.56 1.37 -9.63
N LYS A 53 -13.03 0.18 -9.94
CA LYS A 53 -13.85 -0.93 -10.48
C LYS A 53 -14.71 -1.58 -9.40
N ILE A 54 -14.20 -1.71 -8.17
CA ILE A 54 -14.95 -2.19 -7.01
C ILE A 54 -16.08 -1.22 -6.68
N ASP A 55 -15.81 0.08 -6.57
CA ASP A 55 -16.82 1.10 -6.22
C ASP A 55 -17.98 1.17 -7.24
N LYS A 56 -17.74 0.73 -8.47
CA LYS A 56 -18.74 0.71 -9.56
C LYS A 56 -19.44 -0.64 -9.71
N ALA A 57 -18.89 -1.70 -9.11
CA ALA A 57 -19.50 -3.02 -9.19
C ALA A 57 -20.75 -3.05 -8.32
N LYS A 58 -21.80 -3.71 -8.81
CA LYS A 58 -22.93 -4.06 -7.97
C LYS A 58 -22.59 -5.36 -7.25
N ASP A 59 -22.91 -5.44 -5.98
CA ASP A 59 -22.85 -6.70 -5.26
C ASP A 59 -23.82 -7.70 -5.90
N PRO A 60 -23.44 -8.99 -5.99
CA PRO A 60 -24.37 -10.01 -6.45
C PRO A 60 -25.59 -10.03 -5.52
N ALA A 61 -26.79 -10.02 -6.10
CA ALA A 61 -28.01 -10.21 -5.32
C ALA A 61 -27.96 -11.64 -4.75
N GLU A 62 -28.07 -11.74 -3.44
CA GLU A 62 -28.17 -13.00 -2.70
C GLU A 62 -29.42 -13.79 -3.09
#